data_AF-A0A2U1YSH6-F1
#
_entry.id   AF-A0A2U1YSH6-F1
#
_cell.length_a   1.000
_cell.length_b   1.000
_cell.length_c   1.000
_cell.angle_alpha   90.00
_cell.angle_beta   90.00
_cell.angle_gamma   90.00
#
_symmetry.space_group_name_H-M   'P 1'
#
loop_
_entity.id
_entity.type
_entity.pdbx_description
1 polymer ?
#
loop_
_entity_poly.entity_id
_entity_poly.type
_entity_poly.pdbx_seq_one_letter_code
_entity_poly.pdbx_strand_id
1 'polypeptide(L)'
;MTGTDTARPRLLPALPGLACLFAALSVMALLAGCSSPPAYREWTASPDVPTVAYDECTGQVDTTMRLRGYPLRPLPETPQFGYRKEMFALCMRRKGYTAE
;
A
#
# COMPACT_ATOMS: atom_id res chain seq x y z
N MET A 1 73.67 -0.59 10.11
CA MET A 1 72.91 -1.58 9.33
C MET A 1 71.42 -1.27 9.49
N THR A 2 70.71 -1.04 8.36
CA THR A 2 69.24 -1.12 8.11
C THR A 2 68.27 -0.40 9.08
N GLY A 3 67.42 0.56 8.74
CA GLY A 3 66.78 0.95 7.48
C GLY A 3 65.43 0.23 7.27
N THR A 4 64.31 0.86 7.62
CA THR A 4 62.99 0.72 6.93
C THR A 4 62.06 1.90 7.27
N ASP A 5 61.79 2.68 6.23
CA ASP A 5 60.69 3.63 6.03
C ASP A 5 59.40 2.84 5.75
N THR A 6 58.22 3.24 6.28
CA THR A 6 56.94 3.09 5.56
C THR A 6 55.72 3.73 6.29
N ALA A 7 55.15 4.70 5.60
CA ALA A 7 53.70 4.97 5.40
C ALA A 7 52.79 5.25 6.62
N ARG A 8 52.59 6.56 6.87
CA ARG A 8 51.40 7.10 7.57
C ARG A 8 50.11 6.80 6.78
N PRO A 9 49.06 6.24 7.39
CA PRO A 9 47.74 6.24 6.77
C PRO A 9 47.17 7.66 6.85
N ARG A 10 47.03 8.32 5.68
CA ARG A 10 46.23 9.55 5.58
C ARG A 10 44.76 9.18 5.81
N LEU A 11 44.24 9.51 6.99
CA LEU A 11 42.80 9.57 7.21
C LEU A 11 42.23 10.64 6.26
N LEU A 12 41.57 10.18 5.20
CA LEU A 12 40.64 11.00 4.43
C LEU A 12 39.44 11.30 5.34
N PRO A 13 39.01 12.58 5.47
CA PRO A 13 37.79 12.89 6.19
C PRO A 13 36.61 12.33 5.39
N ALA A 14 35.96 11.30 5.94
CA ALA A 14 34.69 10.83 5.46
C ALA A 14 33.67 11.97 5.62
N LEU A 15 33.28 12.59 4.51
CA LEU A 15 32.23 13.61 4.45
C LEU A 15 30.89 12.95 4.85
N PRO A 16 30.35 13.22 6.05
CA PRO A 16 29.15 12.55 6.55
C PRO A 16 27.88 12.94 5.77
N GLY A 17 27.96 13.98 4.93
CA GLY A 17 26.82 14.48 4.16
C GLY A 17 26.40 13.59 2.99
N LEU A 18 27.34 12.89 2.34
CA LEU A 18 27.05 12.07 1.15
C LEU A 18 26.42 10.72 1.51
N ALA A 19 26.79 10.13 2.65
CA ALA A 19 26.23 8.85 3.11
C ALA A 19 24.73 8.96 3.46
N CYS A 20 24.31 10.07 4.08
CA CYS A 20 22.90 10.32 4.38
C CYS A 20 22.04 10.50 3.12
N LEU A 21 22.58 11.11 2.06
CA LEU A 21 21.87 11.29 0.79
C LEU A 21 21.56 9.94 0.12
N PHE A 22 22.54 9.03 0.05
CA PHE A 22 22.30 7.70 -0.52
C PHE A 22 21.33 6.86 0.32
N ALA A 23 21.39 6.95 1.65
CA ALA A 23 20.43 6.28 2.53
C ALA A 23 19.00 6.80 2.31
N ALA A 24 18.81 8.12 2.21
CA ALA A 24 17.50 8.72 1.97
C ALA A 24 16.91 8.30 0.61
N LEU A 25 17.74 8.22 -0.45
CA LEU A 25 17.29 7.74 -1.76
C LEU A 25 16.91 6.25 -1.75
N SER A 26 17.62 5.41 -1.00
CA SER A 26 17.28 3.98 -0.90
C SER A 26 15.95 3.74 -0.18
N VAL A 27 15.63 4.54 0.85
CA VAL A 27 14.34 4.46 1.57
C VAL A 27 13.18 4.88 0.68
N MET A 28 13.36 5.91 -0.15
CA MET A 28 12.34 6.35 -1.10
C MET A 28 12.10 5.31 -2.21
N ALA A 29 13.15 4.65 -2.70
CA ALA A 29 13.04 3.58 -3.70
C ALA A 29 12.34 2.33 -3.14
N LEU A 30 12.57 1.99 -1.87
CA LEU A 30 11.89 0.88 -1.18
C LEU A 30 10.40 1.17 -0.93
N LEU A 31 10.03 2.42 -0.62
CA LEU A 31 8.61 2.79 -0.47
C LEU A 31 7.83 2.77 -1.79
N ALA A 32 8.49 3.04 -2.93
CA ALA A 32 7.86 2.96 -4.25
C ALA A 32 7.54 1.51 -4.69
N GLY A 33 8.17 0.50 -4.08
CA GLY A 33 7.95 -0.92 -4.39
C GLY A 33 6.82 -1.61 -3.60
N CYS A 34 6.33 -0.99 -2.51
CA CYS A 34 5.28 -1.56 -1.66
C CYS A 34 3.86 -1.09 -2.01
N SER A 35 3.70 -0.25 -3.03
CA SER A 35 2.39 0.18 -3.53
C SER A 35 2.01 -0.55 -4.82
N SER A 36 2.27 -1.86 -4.92
CA SER A 36 1.61 -2.66 -5.95
C SER A 36 0.11 -2.58 -5.67
N PRO A 37 -0.72 -1.98 -6.56
CA PRO A 37 -2.15 -2.06 -6.39
C PRO A 37 -2.51 -3.56 -6.36
N PRO A 38 -3.28 -4.01 -5.37
CA PRO A 38 -3.63 -5.41 -5.26
C PRO A 38 -4.23 -5.87 -6.59
N ALA A 39 -3.65 -6.89 -7.20
CA ALA A 39 -3.97 -7.40 -8.53
C ALA A 39 -5.42 -7.93 -8.69
N TYR A 40 -6.26 -7.74 -7.67
CA TYR A 40 -7.67 -8.09 -7.60
C TYR A 40 -8.60 -6.87 -7.47
N ARG A 41 -8.09 -5.64 -7.48
CA ARG A 41 -8.92 -4.43 -7.33
C ARG A 41 -9.25 -3.81 -8.68
N GLU A 42 -10.44 -4.11 -9.18
CA GLU A 42 -11.17 -3.36 -10.22
C GLU A 42 -11.43 -1.88 -9.84
N TRP A 43 -10.85 -1.35 -8.75
CA TRP A 43 -11.21 -0.08 -8.14
C TRP A 43 -9.99 0.81 -7.97
N THR A 44 -9.94 1.88 -8.75
CA THR A 44 -8.87 2.89 -8.73
C THR A 44 -9.34 4.09 -7.89
N ALA A 45 -8.45 4.62 -7.04
CA ALA A 45 -8.75 5.82 -6.26
C ALA A 45 -8.82 7.03 -7.20
N SER A 46 -9.84 7.88 -7.05
CA SER A 46 -9.83 9.19 -7.70
C SER A 46 -8.64 10.02 -7.19
N PRO A 47 -8.04 10.89 -8.03
CA PRO A 47 -6.86 11.69 -7.68
C PRO A 47 -7.00 12.53 -6.39
N ASP A 48 -8.22 12.80 -5.94
CA ASP A 48 -8.51 13.65 -4.77
C ASP A 48 -8.73 12.87 -3.45
N VAL A 49 -8.52 11.54 -3.43
CA VAL A 49 -8.99 10.68 -2.34
C VAL A 49 -7.85 10.04 -1.53
N PRO A 50 -7.91 10.06 -0.19
CA PRO A 50 -6.97 9.32 0.67
C PRO A 50 -7.17 7.79 0.59
N THR A 51 -6.05 7.08 0.49
CA THR A 51 -5.97 5.66 0.12
C THR A 51 -6.25 4.68 1.27
N VAL A 52 -7.50 4.53 1.75
CA VAL A 52 -7.92 3.45 2.69
C VAL A 52 -9.41 3.04 2.56
N ALA A 53 -9.95 2.77 1.36
CA ALA A 53 -11.41 2.47 1.25
C ALA A 53 -11.81 0.99 1.38
N TYR A 54 -10.99 0.06 0.90
CA TYR A 54 -11.43 -1.31 0.67
C TYR A 54 -11.77 -2.06 1.97
N ASP A 55 -10.84 -2.10 2.94
CA ASP A 55 -11.06 -2.84 4.19
C ASP A 55 -12.21 -2.25 5.01
N GLU A 56 -12.31 -0.92 5.00
CA GLU A 56 -13.43 -0.20 5.61
C GLU A 56 -14.76 -0.57 4.94
N CYS A 57 -14.81 -0.56 3.60
CA CYS A 57 -16.01 -0.93 2.86
C CYS A 57 -16.37 -2.41 3.05
N THR A 58 -15.38 -3.30 3.13
CA THR A 58 -15.62 -4.72 3.46
C THR A 58 -16.25 -4.85 4.84
N GLY A 59 -15.71 -4.18 5.87
CA GLY A 59 -16.28 -4.21 7.22
C GLY A 59 -17.70 -3.64 7.32
N GLN A 60 -17.99 -2.56 6.60
CA GLN A 60 -19.34 -1.97 6.52
C GLN A 60 -20.33 -2.91 5.85
N VAL A 61 -19.94 -3.52 4.73
CA VAL A 61 -20.79 -4.49 4.01
C VAL A 61 -21.03 -5.72 4.87
N ASP A 62 -20.00 -6.27 5.52
CA ASP A 62 -20.12 -7.45 6.38
C ASP A 62 -21.07 -7.18 7.57
N THR A 63 -20.99 -6.00 8.17
CA THR A 63 -21.93 -5.55 9.20
C THR A 63 -23.36 -5.50 8.65
N THR A 64 -23.55 -4.93 7.46
CA THR A 64 -24.86 -4.83 6.82
C THR A 64 -25.44 -6.21 6.48
N MET A 65 -24.63 -7.11 5.95
CA MET A 65 -25.02 -8.50 5.65
C MET A 65 -25.46 -9.23 6.93
N ARG A 66 -24.69 -9.07 8.02
CA ARG A 66 -25.02 -9.66 9.32
C ARG A 66 -26.35 -9.14 9.87
N LEU A 67 -26.61 -7.84 9.79
CA LEU A 67 -27.87 -7.25 10.24
C LEU A 67 -29.08 -7.75 9.44
N ARG A 68 -28.89 -8.13 8.17
CA ARG A 68 -29.93 -8.76 7.33
C ARG A 68 -30.04 -10.28 7.50
N GLY A 69 -29.19 -10.90 8.32
CA GLY A 69 -29.12 -12.37 8.43
C GLY A 69 -28.57 -13.06 7.18
N TYR A 70 -27.88 -12.33 6.30
CA TYR A 70 -27.25 -12.91 5.12
C TYR A 70 -25.87 -13.50 5.47
N PRO A 71 -25.43 -14.55 4.74
CA PRO A 71 -24.09 -15.09 4.92
C PRO A 71 -23.04 -14.03 4.54
N LEU A 72 -21.95 -13.95 5.32
CA LEU A 72 -20.84 -13.03 5.04
C LEU A 72 -20.10 -13.34 3.73
N ARG A 73 -20.11 -14.62 3.34
CA ARG A 73 -19.52 -15.11 2.10
C ARG A 73 -20.58 -15.87 1.30
N PRO A 74 -21.49 -15.15 0.61
CA PRO A 74 -22.49 -15.77 -0.25
C PRO A 74 -21.80 -16.40 -1.49
N LEU A 75 -22.38 -17.48 -2.00
CA LEU A 75 -21.96 -18.10 -3.25
C LEU A 75 -22.30 -17.18 -4.44
N PRO A 76 -21.48 -17.16 -5.51
CA PRO A 76 -21.63 -16.22 -6.63
C PRO A 76 -22.96 -16.36 -7.39
N GLU A 77 -23.58 -17.54 -7.34
CA GLU A 77 -24.86 -17.85 -7.96
C GLU A 77 -26.08 -17.35 -7.16
N THR A 78 -25.88 -16.83 -5.95
CA THR A 78 -26.98 -16.42 -5.08
C THR A 78 -27.24 -14.91 -5.17
N PRO A 79 -28.50 -14.45 -4.97
CA PRO A 79 -28.84 -13.03 -5.01
C PRO A 79 -28.11 -12.23 -3.90
N GLN A 80 -27.74 -12.88 -2.80
CA GLN A 80 -26.99 -12.25 -1.72
C GLN A 80 -25.59 -11.82 -2.17
N PHE A 81 -24.97 -12.53 -3.13
CA PHE A 81 -23.69 -12.13 -3.70
C PHE A 81 -23.80 -10.85 -4.53
N GLY A 82 -24.83 -10.75 -5.38
CA GLY A 82 -25.14 -9.53 -6.12
C GLY A 82 -25.36 -8.34 -5.18
N TYR A 83 -26.20 -8.52 -4.16
CA TYR A 83 -26.45 -7.50 -3.14
C TYR A 83 -25.16 -7.06 -2.42
N ARG A 84 -24.30 -8.00 -2.03
CA ARG A 84 -23.01 -7.70 -1.39
C ARG A 84 -22.10 -6.86 -2.31
N LYS A 85 -22.02 -7.22 -3.60
CA LYS A 85 -21.22 -6.49 -4.60
C LYS A 85 -21.74 -5.06 -4.80
N GLU A 86 -23.06 -4.89 -4.90
CA GLU A 86 -23.68 -3.57 -5.05
C GLU A 86 -23.43 -2.65 -3.86
N MET A 87 -23.58 -3.17 -2.64
CA MET A 87 -23.31 -2.40 -1.41
C MET A 87 -21.83 -2.02 -1.29
N PHE A 88 -20.93 -2.93 -1.67
CA PHE A 88 -19.50 -2.65 -1.72
C PHE A 88 -19.18 -1.55 -2.75
N ALA A 89 -19.73 -1.65 -3.97
CA ALA A 89 -19.57 -0.66 -5.02
C ALA A 89 -20.14 0.72 -4.62
N LEU A 90 -21.25 0.75 -3.87
CA LEU A 90 -21.80 1.99 -3.32
C LEU A 90 -20.83 2.64 -2.32
N CYS A 91 -20.27 1.85 -1.40
CA CYS A 91 -19.31 2.35 -0.42
C CYS A 91 -18.05 2.91 -1.09
N MET A 92 -17.49 2.18 -2.05
CA MET A 92 -16.32 2.60 -2.82
C MET A 92 -16.59 3.92 -3.55
N ARG A 93 -17.73 4.05 -4.24
CA ARG A 93 -18.13 5.30 -4.92
C ARG A 93 -18.32 6.48 -3.98
N ARG A 94 -18.93 6.27 -2.79
CA ARG A 94 -19.06 7.32 -1.77
C ARG A 94 -17.70 7.82 -1.26
N LYS A 95 -16.70 6.96 -1.28
CA LYS A 95 -15.32 7.30 -0.92
C LYS A 95 -14.54 7.87 -2.12
N GLY A 96 -15.16 8.05 -3.28
CA GLY A 96 -14.52 8.61 -4.47
C GLY A 96 -13.65 7.61 -5.24
N TYR A 97 -13.90 6.30 -5.10
CA TYR A 97 -13.28 5.29 -5.95
C TYR A 97 -14.19 5.01 -7.15
N THR A 98 -13.57 4.85 -8.31
CA THR A 98 -14.25 4.51 -9.56
C THR A 98 -13.83 3.12 -10.01
N ALA A 99 -14.78 2.33 -10.48
CA ALA A 99 -14.47 1.15 -11.29
C ALA A 99 -14.25 1.64 -12.71
N GLU A 100 -13.09 1.32 -13.29
CA GLU A 100 -12.77 1.57 -14.71
C GLU A 100 -13.48 0.55 -15.62
#